data_AF-A0A929CLI8-F1
#
_entry.id   AF-A0A929CLI8-F1
#
_cell.length_a   1.000
_cell.length_b   1.000
_cell.length_c   1.000
_cell.angle_alpha   90.00
_cell.angle_beta   90.00
_cell.angle_gamma   90.00
#
_symmetry.space_group_name_H-M   'P 1'
#
loop_
_entity.id
_entity.type
_entity.pdbx_description
1 polymer ?
#
loop_
_entity_poly.entity_id
_entity_poly.type
_entity_poly.pdbx_seq_one_letter_code
_entity_poly.pdbx_strand_id
1 'polypeptide(L)'
;SLVEETLENGTTRTVLKLPAVLAPTKAAILPLVKKDGLPEIARQIVDDLKWDFNVVYDEKDAVGRRYRRQDANGTPFCITVDHETLEDNTVTIRHRDTMKQQRVKIETLREIIKKEVAIKTWLMRM
;
A
#
# COMPACT_ATOMS: atom_id res chain seq x y z
N SER A 1 -15.34 9.57 0.91
CA SER A 1 -16.43 9.25 -0.05
C SER A 1 -15.87 8.45 -1.22
N LEU A 2 -16.71 7.73 -1.97
CA LEU A 2 -16.32 7.08 -3.23
C LEU A 2 -16.36 8.12 -4.35
N VAL A 3 -15.29 8.24 -5.12
CA VAL A 3 -15.11 9.28 -6.14
C VAL A 3 -14.50 8.68 -7.39
N GLU A 4 -14.92 9.15 -8.56
CA GLU A 4 -14.23 8.90 -9.82
C GLU A 4 -13.32 10.08 -10.17
N GLU A 5 -12.06 9.79 -10.50
CA GLU A 5 -11.06 10.79 -10.86
C GLU A 5 -10.52 10.50 -12.26
N THR A 6 -10.49 11.53 -13.10
CA THR A 6 -9.78 11.49 -14.38
C THR A 6 -8.32 11.84 -14.16
N LEU A 7 -7.42 10.94 -14.58
CA LEU A 7 -5.97 11.13 -14.51
C LEU A 7 -5.47 11.93 -15.71
N GLU A 8 -4.27 12.49 -15.60
CA GLU A 8 -3.64 13.30 -16.67
C GLU A 8 -3.51 12.58 -18.01
N ASN A 9 -3.40 11.25 -17.98
CA ASN A 9 -3.33 10.41 -19.18
C ASN A 9 -4.71 10.09 -19.80
N GLY A 10 -5.78 10.75 -19.35
CA GLY A 10 -7.15 10.55 -19.83
C GLY A 10 -7.84 9.29 -19.30
N THR A 11 -7.18 8.48 -18.48
CA THR A 11 -7.81 7.30 -17.87
C THR A 11 -8.52 7.66 -16.57
N THR A 12 -9.63 7.01 -16.26
CA THR A 12 -10.36 7.22 -15.00
C THR A 12 -9.96 6.21 -13.95
N ARG A 13 -9.99 6.58 -12.67
CA ARG A 13 -9.89 5.65 -11.53
C ARG A 13 -11.03 5.90 -10.54
N THR A 14 -11.50 4.82 -9.92
CA THR A 14 -12.39 4.90 -8.77
C THR A 14 -11.56 4.86 -7.49
N VAL A 15 -11.79 5.79 -6.58
CA VAL A 15 -11.07 5.88 -5.30
C VAL A 15 -12.05 6.08 -4.14
N LEU A 16 -11.90 5.26 -3.10
CA LEU A 16 -12.62 5.42 -1.85
C LEU A 16 -11.76 6.24 -0.89
N LYS A 17 -12.02 7.55 -0.83
CA LYS A 17 -11.32 8.52 0.03
C LYS A 17 -11.76 8.39 1.49
N LEU A 18 -11.34 7.33 2.16
CA LEU A 18 -11.48 7.16 3.60
C LEU A 18 -10.23 7.70 4.30
N PRO A 19 -10.36 8.47 5.40
CA PRO A 19 -9.21 8.76 6.26
C PRO A 19 -8.45 7.47 6.60
N ALA A 20 -7.12 7.49 6.56
CA ALA A 20 -6.30 6.28 6.75
C ALA A 20 -6.61 5.55 8.07
N VAL A 21 -6.96 6.31 9.12
CA VAL A 21 -7.39 5.79 10.42
C VAL A 21 -8.68 4.95 10.35
N LEU A 22 -9.57 5.25 9.40
CA LEU A 22 -10.85 4.56 9.19
C LEU A 22 -10.81 3.47 8.10
N ALA A 23 -9.73 3.39 7.32
CA ALA A 23 -9.63 2.40 6.24
C ALA A 23 -9.70 0.96 6.79
N PRO A 24 -10.55 0.07 6.25
CA PRO A 24 -10.68 -1.31 6.74
C PRO A 24 -9.37 -2.09 6.64
N THR A 25 -8.70 -1.98 5.49
CA THR A 25 -7.36 -2.51 5.24
C THR A 25 -6.38 -1.34 5.22
N LYS A 26 -5.31 -1.42 5.99
CA LYS A 26 -4.31 -0.36 6.13
C LYS A 26 -3.23 -0.44 5.05
N ALA A 27 -2.80 -1.64 4.70
CA ALA A 27 -1.80 -1.83 3.66
C ALA A 27 -2.07 -3.06 2.81
N ALA A 28 -1.77 -2.96 1.51
CA ALA A 28 -1.73 -4.09 0.60
C ALA A 28 -0.29 -4.39 0.18
N ILE A 29 0.15 -5.63 0.35
CA ILE A 29 1.51 -6.08 0.01
C ILE A 29 1.46 -6.84 -1.32
N LEU A 30 2.21 -6.34 -2.29
CA LEU A 30 2.10 -6.68 -3.71
C LEU A 30 3.47 -7.13 -4.26
N PRO A 31 3.71 -8.43 -4.48
CA PRO A 31 4.92 -8.84 -5.20
C PRO A 31 4.80 -8.43 -6.68
N LEU A 32 5.84 -7.83 -7.26
CA LEU A 32 5.83 -7.35 -8.64
C LEU A 32 5.50 -8.49 -9.61
N VAL A 33 6.13 -9.65 -9.39
CA VAL A 33 5.89 -10.90 -10.13
C VAL A 33 5.65 -12.07 -9.17
N LYS A 34 4.99 -13.11 -9.65
CA LYS A 34 4.66 -14.33 -8.87
C LYS A 34 5.80 -15.36 -8.81
N LYS A 35 7.04 -14.90 -8.86
CA LYS A 35 8.24 -15.74 -8.96
C LYS A 35 9.45 -14.99 -8.43
N ASP A 36 10.62 -15.58 -8.56
CA ASP A 36 11.91 -14.96 -8.25
C ASP A 36 12.07 -14.60 -6.75
N GLY A 37 11.39 -15.30 -5.83
CA GLY A 37 11.52 -15.05 -4.39
C GLY A 37 10.73 -13.85 -3.85
N LEU A 38 10.13 -13.03 -4.73
CA LEU A 38 9.36 -11.85 -4.32
C LEU A 38 8.09 -12.19 -3.52
N PRO A 39 7.31 -13.24 -3.89
CA PRO A 39 6.16 -13.67 -3.09
C PRO A 39 6.50 -14.01 -1.64
N GLU A 40 7.66 -14.63 -1.42
CA GLU A 40 8.12 -15.06 -0.10
C GLU A 40 8.42 -13.84 0.79
N ILE A 41 9.16 -12.86 0.27
CA ILE A 41 9.44 -11.59 0.97
C ILE A 41 8.15 -10.84 1.25
N ALA A 42 7.24 -10.77 0.28
CA ALA A 42 5.94 -10.12 0.46
C ALA A 42 5.10 -10.78 1.56
N ARG A 43 5.12 -12.12 1.68
CA ARG A 43 4.46 -12.83 2.80
C ARG A 43 5.13 -12.57 4.13
N GLN A 44 6.46 -12.48 4.17
CA GLN A 44 7.19 -12.13 5.38
C GLN A 44 6.79 -10.73 5.89
N ILE A 45 6.70 -9.74 4.99
CA ILE A 45 6.24 -8.38 5.33
C ILE A 45 4.79 -8.42 5.89
N VAL A 46 3.93 -9.28 5.34
CA VAL A 46 2.57 -9.47 5.88
C VAL A 46 2.62 -10.03 7.30
N ASP A 47 3.43 -11.05 7.55
CA ASP A 47 3.59 -11.65 8.87
C ASP A 47 4.12 -10.66 9.91
N ASP A 48 5.03 -9.78 9.48
CA ASP A 48 5.60 -8.73 10.33
C ASP A 48 4.61 -7.60 10.65
N LEU A 49 3.61 -7.34 9.79
CA LEU A 49 2.69 -6.20 9.94
C LEU A 49 1.29 -6.58 10.44
N LYS A 50 0.86 -7.83 10.26
CA LYS A 50 -0.54 -8.27 10.52
C LYS A 50 -1.01 -8.13 11.95
N TRP A 51 -0.10 -8.11 12.93
CA TRP A 51 -0.44 -7.98 14.34
C TRP A 51 -0.80 -6.55 14.74
N ASP A 52 -0.33 -5.56 13.99
CA ASP A 52 -0.56 -4.15 14.27
C ASP A 52 -1.60 -3.54 13.33
N PHE A 53 -1.74 -4.10 12.12
CA PHE A 53 -2.57 -3.56 11.07
C PHE A 53 -3.33 -4.65 10.34
N ASN A 54 -4.55 -4.35 9.91
CA ASN A 54 -5.22 -5.17 8.91
C ASN A 54 -4.50 -4.99 7.56
N VAL A 55 -3.81 -6.02 7.11
CA VAL A 55 -3.03 -6.02 5.86
C VAL A 55 -3.52 -7.12 4.93
N VAL A 56 -3.37 -6.91 3.62
CA VAL A 56 -3.75 -7.89 2.61
C VAL A 56 -2.57 -8.23 1.71
N TYR A 57 -2.40 -9.51 1.40
CA TYR A 57 -1.50 -9.98 0.36
C TYR A 57 -2.26 -10.06 -0.97
N ASP A 58 -1.70 -9.51 -2.05
CA ASP A 58 -2.35 -9.55 -3.36
C ASP A 58 -1.34 -9.68 -4.52
N GLU A 59 -1.32 -10.86 -5.12
CA GLU A 59 -0.48 -11.19 -6.26
C GLU A 59 -1.27 -11.34 -7.59
N LYS A 60 -2.59 -11.15 -7.59
CA LYS A 60 -3.42 -11.41 -8.77
C LYS A 60 -3.37 -10.23 -9.76
N ASP A 61 -3.17 -10.53 -11.04
CA ASP A 61 -3.05 -9.56 -12.15
C ASP A 61 -1.78 -8.70 -12.09
N ALA A 62 -1.61 -7.78 -13.05
CA ALA A 62 -0.50 -6.83 -13.06
C ALA A 62 -0.63 -5.78 -11.94
N VAL A 63 0.49 -5.32 -11.39
CA VAL A 63 0.55 -4.38 -10.23
C VAL A 63 -0.34 -3.14 -10.40
N GLY A 64 -0.39 -2.57 -11.61
CA GLY A 64 -1.25 -1.41 -11.90
C GLY A 64 -2.75 -1.67 -11.68
N ARG A 65 -3.24 -2.88 -12.00
CA ARG A 65 -4.63 -3.27 -11.72
C ARG A 65 -4.86 -3.49 -10.23
N ARG A 66 -3.84 -3.98 -9.51
CA ARG A 66 -3.90 -4.14 -8.05
C ARG A 66 -4.00 -2.78 -7.36
N TYR A 67 -3.21 -1.78 -7.78
CA TYR A 67 -3.35 -0.42 -7.28
C TYR A 67 -4.76 0.14 -7.49
N ARG A 68 -5.35 -0.02 -8.68
CA ARG A 68 -6.74 0.41 -8.95
C ARG A 68 -7.76 -0.26 -8.02
N ARG A 69 -7.61 -1.56 -7.80
CA ARG A 69 -8.46 -2.34 -6.87
C ARG A 69 -8.33 -1.82 -5.44
N GLN A 70 -7.11 -1.56 -4.98
CA GLN A 70 -6.85 -1.06 -3.62
C GLN A 70 -7.29 0.41 -3.45
N ASP A 71 -7.16 1.24 -4.47
CA ASP A 71 -7.69 2.61 -4.49
C ASP A 71 -9.22 2.60 -4.31
N ALA A 72 -9.93 1.74 -5.04
CA ALA A 72 -11.39 1.58 -4.93
C ALA A 72 -11.83 0.97 -3.58
N ASN A 73 -11.02 0.09 -3.00
CA ASN A 73 -11.26 -0.48 -1.67
C ASN A 73 -10.92 0.49 -0.52
N GLY A 74 -10.27 1.61 -0.83
CA GLY A 74 -9.89 2.63 0.14
C GLY A 74 -8.66 2.28 0.98
N THR A 75 -7.87 1.29 0.57
CA THR A 75 -6.61 0.93 1.22
C THR A 75 -5.60 2.08 1.04
N PRO A 76 -5.09 2.70 2.12
CA PRO A 76 -4.28 3.91 2.02
C PRO A 76 -2.87 3.65 1.47
N PHE A 77 -2.29 2.48 1.74
CA PHE A 77 -0.94 2.12 1.33
C PHE A 77 -0.91 0.87 0.45
N CYS A 78 -0.20 0.94 -0.68
CA CYS A 78 0.21 -0.24 -1.42
C CYS A 78 1.74 -0.35 -1.33
N ILE A 79 2.23 -1.52 -0.94
CA ILE A 79 3.66 -1.81 -0.78
C ILE A 79 4.03 -2.82 -1.83
N THR A 80 4.90 -2.43 -2.76
CA THR A 80 5.35 -3.27 -3.85
C THR A 80 6.74 -3.80 -3.57
N VAL A 81 6.88 -5.12 -3.68
CA VAL A 81 8.14 -5.86 -3.55
C VAL A 81 8.65 -6.16 -4.95
N ASP A 82 9.81 -5.63 -5.31
CA ASP A 82 10.40 -5.73 -6.65
C ASP A 82 11.79 -6.40 -6.58
N HIS A 83 12.46 -6.56 -7.72
CA HIS A 83 13.76 -7.22 -7.78
C HIS A 83 14.85 -6.49 -7.00
N GLU A 84 14.79 -5.16 -6.92
CA GLU A 84 15.73 -4.36 -6.11
C GLU A 84 15.59 -4.69 -4.62
N THR A 85 14.40 -5.10 -4.15
CA THR A 85 14.20 -5.53 -2.75
C THR A 85 15.14 -6.67 -2.33
N LEU A 86 15.49 -7.56 -3.26
CA LEU A 86 16.40 -8.70 -2.98
C LEU A 86 17.83 -8.24 -2.67
N GLU A 87 18.22 -7.07 -3.16
CA GLU A 87 19.57 -6.54 -3.03
C GLU A 87 19.70 -5.59 -1.84
N ASP A 88 18.70 -4.73 -1.62
CA ASP A 88 18.81 -3.60 -0.70
C ASP A 88 17.81 -3.60 0.47
N ASN A 89 16.93 -4.62 0.56
CA ASN A 89 15.85 -4.71 1.55
C ASN A 89 14.94 -3.47 1.60
N THR A 90 14.76 -2.82 0.46
CA THR A 90 13.81 -1.71 0.31
C THR A 90 12.63 -2.11 -0.55
N VAL A 91 11.50 -1.44 -0.32
CA VAL A 91 10.25 -1.65 -1.05
C VAL A 91 9.69 -0.31 -1.49
N THR A 92 8.84 -0.33 -2.51
CA THR A 92 8.14 0.87 -2.96
C THR A 92 6.81 0.98 -2.23
N ILE A 93 6.61 2.05 -1.45
CA ILE A 93 5.32 2.39 -0.85
C ILE A 93 4.62 3.45 -1.70
N ARG A 94 3.37 3.18 -2.08
CA ARG A 94 2.48 4.08 -2.82
C ARG A 94 1.33 4.55 -1.93
N HIS A 95 1.10 5.86 -1.93
CA HIS A 95 -0.02 6.50 -1.23
C HIS A 95 -1.26 6.56 -2.14
N ARG A 96 -2.42 6.13 -1.63
CA ARG A 96 -3.70 6.14 -2.37
C ARG A 96 -4.07 7.51 -2.92
N ASP A 97 -4.10 8.51 -2.04
CA ASP A 97 -4.66 9.83 -2.36
C ASP A 97 -3.75 10.62 -3.30
N THR A 98 -2.45 10.68 -2.97
CA THR A 98 -1.48 11.47 -3.74
C THR A 98 -0.88 10.73 -4.94
N MET A 99 -1.08 9.41 -5.02
CA MET A 99 -0.41 8.52 -5.99
C MET A 99 1.12 8.52 -5.92
N LYS A 100 1.72 9.22 -4.95
CA LYS A 100 3.18 9.30 -4.79
C LYS A 100 3.75 7.95 -4.40
N GLN A 101 4.86 7.59 -5.05
CA GLN A 101 5.66 6.41 -4.77
C GLN A 101 6.98 6.85 -4.15
N GLN A 102 7.42 6.14 -3.13
CA GLN A 102 8.71 6.37 -2.47
C GLN A 102 9.33 5.02 -2.12
N ARG A 103 10.65 4.92 -2.26
CA ARG A 103 11.41 3.73 -1.88
C ARG A 103 11.82 3.86 -0.42
N VAL A 104 11.49 2.86 0.39
CA VAL A 104 11.72 2.86 1.85
C VAL A 104 12.24 1.50 2.29
N LYS A 105 13.05 1.48 3.34
CA LYS A 105 13.50 0.22 3.94
C LYS A 105 12.32 -0.51 4.58
N ILE A 106 12.29 -1.84 4.44
CA ILE A 106 11.25 -2.71 5.02
C ILE A 106 11.07 -2.43 6.52
N GLU A 107 12.17 -2.25 7.26
CA GLU A 107 12.17 -1.98 8.71
C GLU A 107 11.36 -0.74 9.11
N THR A 108 11.25 0.25 8.22
CA THR A 108 10.55 1.52 8.50
C THR A 108 9.06 1.47 8.18
N LEU A 109 8.58 0.43 7.49
CA LEU A 109 7.16 0.31 7.07
C LEU A 109 6.19 0.41 8.24
N ARG A 110 6.50 -0.31 9.32
CA ARG A 110 5.69 -0.34 10.55
C ARG A 110 5.47 1.06 11.10
N GLU A 111 6.53 1.85 11.20
CA GLU A 111 6.48 3.22 11.74
C GLU A 111 5.72 4.16 10.81
N ILE A 112 5.98 4.07 9.50
CA ILE A 112 5.30 4.88 8.48
C ILE A 112 3.79 4.64 8.53
N ILE A 113 3.36 3.38 8.52
CA ILE A 113 1.94 3.03 8.57
C ILE A 113 1.35 3.49 9.90
N LYS A 114 1.98 3.17 11.03
CA LYS A 114 1.50 3.55 12.38
C LYS A 114 1.25 5.04 12.50
N LYS A 115 2.18 5.87 12.01
CA LYS A 115 2.08 7.33 12.08
C LYS A 115 0.82 7.83 11.38
N GLU A 116 0.48 7.29 10.23
CA GLU A 116 -0.65 7.75 9.42
C GLU A 116 -2.00 7.13 9.82
N VAL A 117 -2.00 5.91 10.36
CA VAL A 117 -3.25 5.22 10.76
C VAL A 117 -3.61 5.39 12.24
N ALA A 118 -2.73 5.97 13.06
CA ALA A 118 -3.03 6.26 14.46
C ALA A 118 -4.03 7.42 14.59
N ILE A 119 -5.11 7.17 15.34
CA ILE A 119 -6.15 8.17 15.66
C ILE A 119 -5.52 9.41 16.30
N LYS A 120 -4.56 9.23 17.22
CA LYS A 120 -3.85 10.34 17.87
C LYS A 120 -3.21 11.29 16.85
N THR A 121 -2.42 10.76 15.92
CA THR A 121 -1.75 11.60 14.90
C THR A 121 -2.75 12.31 14.01
N TRP A 122 -3.85 11.62 13.66
CA TRP A 122 -4.90 12.19 12.82
C TRP A 122 -5.63 13.34 13.52
N LEU A 123 -6.02 13.16 14.79
CA LEU A 123 -6.66 14.21 15.59
C LEU A 123 -5.74 15.40 15.83
N MET A 124 -4.43 15.20 15.96
CA MET A 124 -3.47 16.30 16.11
C MET A 124 -3.27 17.14 14.84
N ARG A 125 -3.73 16.67 13.68
CA ARG A 125 -3.66 17.39 12.38
C ARG A 125 -4.97 18.11 12.03
N MET A 126 -6.06 17.83 12.77
CA MET A 126 -7.32 18.56 12.66
C MET A 126 -7.24 19.88 13.39
#